data_AF-A0AAX3NMQ6-F1
#
_entry.id   AF-A0AAX3NMQ6-F1
#
_cell.length_a   1.000
_cell.length_b   1.000
_cell.length_c   1.000
_cell.angle_alpha   90.00
_cell.angle_beta   90.00
_cell.angle_gamma   90.00
#
_symmetry.space_group_name_H-M   'P 1'
#
loop_
_entity.id
_entity.type
_entity.pdbx_description
1 polymer ?
#
loop_
_entity_poly.entity_id
_entity_poly.type
_entity_poly.pdbx_seq_one_letter_code
_entity_poly.pdbx_strand_id
1 'polypeptide(L)'
;MKYLNPVLLIMSLLGLPALAQDLASLSELGQGNELELVQRGEGNQAHLWQLGSDNELQLSQSGNDNQIRLMQQGQQQQLRLDQVGDNNWVDAVQLGVGNSAELYQAGIGNQIWLWQQGMDNQAWISQSGYDNRARAVQLGDGNLASIEQNGSGLSATVIQTGANQQVRVVQTN
;
A
#
# COMPACT_ATOMS: atom_id res chain seq x y z
N MET A 1 -30.32 0.02 -31.54
CA MET A 1 -30.47 0.81 -30.30
C MET A 1 -29.19 1.58 -30.12
N LYS A 2 -29.29 2.92 -30.10
CA LYS A 2 -28.17 3.84 -29.89
C LYS A 2 -27.81 3.89 -28.40
N TYR A 3 -26.66 4.52 -28.11
CA TYR A 3 -26.15 4.99 -26.82
C TYR A 3 -25.20 4.00 -26.10
N LEU A 4 -24.01 4.37 -25.61
CA LEU A 4 -23.43 5.69 -25.34
C LEU A 4 -21.88 5.57 -25.40
N ASN A 5 -21.23 6.53 -26.05
CA ASN A 5 -19.77 6.67 -26.11
C ASN A 5 -19.33 7.31 -24.78
N PRO A 6 -18.47 6.73 -23.93
CA PRO A 6 -18.04 7.42 -22.73
C PRO A 6 -17.02 8.50 -23.13
N VAL A 7 -17.45 9.73 -22.89
CA VAL A 7 -16.69 10.97 -23.08
C VAL A 7 -15.44 10.89 -22.21
N LEU A 8 -14.28 11.06 -22.86
CA LEU A 8 -12.99 11.30 -22.22
C LEU A 8 -13.08 12.64 -21.48
N LEU A 9 -13.27 12.61 -20.16
CA LEU A 9 -13.22 13.81 -19.33
C LEU A 9 -11.76 14.10 -18.97
N ILE A 10 -11.15 15.02 -19.71
CA ILE A 10 -9.89 15.66 -19.33
C ILE A 10 -10.23 16.68 -18.25
N MET A 11 -9.91 16.40 -16.98
CA MET A 11 -9.86 17.46 -15.95
C MET A 11 -8.40 17.85 -15.68
N SER A 12 -8.10 19.07 -16.07
CA SER A 12 -6.88 19.81 -15.82
C SER A 12 -6.74 20.21 -14.35
N LEU A 13 -5.52 20.19 -13.81
CA LEU A 13 -5.10 21.22 -12.86
C LEU A 13 -3.66 21.67 -13.15
N LEU A 14 -3.49 22.99 -13.14
CA LEU A 14 -2.36 23.78 -13.62
C LEU A 14 -1.21 23.88 -12.60
N GLY A 15 0.03 23.79 -13.08
CA GLY A 15 1.25 24.18 -12.36
C GLY A 15 2.54 23.65 -13.02
N LEU A 16 3.14 24.43 -13.94
CA LEU A 16 4.37 24.14 -14.71
C LEU A 16 5.65 24.00 -13.83
N PRO A 17 6.82 23.57 -14.35
CA PRO A 17 7.12 22.45 -15.26
C PRO A 17 8.27 21.54 -14.73
N ALA A 18 8.47 20.42 -15.44
CA ALA A 18 9.64 19.53 -15.50
C ALA A 18 9.55 18.21 -14.70
N LEU A 19 9.31 17.14 -15.48
CA LEU A 19 9.68 15.74 -15.20
C LEU A 19 8.99 15.04 -14.02
N ALA A 20 7.68 14.84 -14.12
CA ALA A 20 7.03 13.67 -13.55
C ALA A 20 6.14 13.03 -14.61
N GLN A 21 6.77 12.37 -15.59
CA GLN A 21 6.11 11.24 -16.22
C GLN A 21 6.21 10.09 -15.23
N ASP A 22 5.27 10.01 -14.28
CA ASP A 22 4.96 8.73 -13.69
C ASP A 22 3.50 8.39 -13.96
N LEU A 23 3.34 7.25 -14.61
CA LEU A 23 2.11 6.79 -15.19
C LEU A 23 1.35 6.05 -14.08
N ALA A 24 0.55 6.77 -13.29
CA ALA A 24 -0.46 6.13 -12.46
C ALA A 24 -1.39 5.36 -13.40
N SER A 25 -1.14 4.05 -13.59
CA SER A 25 -1.97 3.18 -14.41
C SER A 25 -3.26 2.89 -13.65
N LEU A 26 -4.15 3.88 -13.59
CA LEU A 26 -5.43 3.80 -12.93
C LEU A 26 -6.35 2.88 -13.74
N SER A 27 -6.41 1.61 -13.33
CA SER A 27 -7.39 0.66 -13.81
C SER A 27 -8.40 0.45 -12.69
N GLU A 28 -9.62 0.96 -12.91
CA GLU A 28 -10.93 0.50 -12.40
C GLU A 28 -11.74 1.51 -11.57
N LEU A 29 -13.02 1.63 -11.94
CA LEU A 29 -14.06 2.18 -11.08
C LEU A 29 -15.16 1.13 -10.90
N GLY A 30 -15.08 0.39 -9.80
CA GLY A 30 -16.27 -0.17 -9.17
C GLY A 30 -16.97 0.86 -8.29
N GLN A 31 -18.19 0.57 -7.85
CA GLN A 31 -19.01 1.51 -7.09
C GLN A 31 -18.41 1.74 -5.68
N GLY A 32 -18.18 2.99 -5.29
CA GLY A 32 -17.78 3.36 -3.92
C GLY A 32 -16.28 3.26 -3.59
N ASN A 33 -15.42 2.94 -4.55
CA ASN A 33 -13.98 2.92 -4.32
C ASN A 33 -13.40 4.34 -4.17
N GLU A 34 -12.54 4.55 -3.17
CA GLU A 34 -11.84 5.79 -2.87
C GLU A 34 -10.31 5.60 -2.97
N LEU A 35 -9.65 6.55 -3.61
CA LEU A 35 -8.19 6.60 -3.74
C LEU A 35 -7.69 8.03 -3.56
N GLU A 36 -6.81 8.22 -2.57
CA GLU A 36 -6.00 9.42 -2.39
C GLU A 36 -4.52 9.06 -2.55
N LEU A 37 -3.82 9.75 -3.45
CA LEU A 37 -2.38 9.63 -3.65
C LEU A 37 -1.73 11.00 -3.64
N VAL A 38 -0.79 11.20 -2.73
CA VAL A 38 0.03 12.41 -2.64
C VAL A 38 1.50 12.03 -2.84
N GLN A 39 2.13 12.59 -3.87
CA GLN A 39 3.55 12.39 -4.15
C GLN A 39 4.32 13.71 -4.09
N ARG A 40 5.44 13.71 -3.36
CA ARG A 40 6.35 14.87 -3.21
C ARG A 40 7.79 14.42 -3.37
N GLY A 41 8.55 15.14 -4.21
CA GLY A 41 9.95 14.82 -4.53
C GLY A 41 10.10 14.24 -5.94
N GLU A 42 11.28 13.73 -6.27
CA GLU A 42 11.63 13.29 -7.63
C GLU A 42 11.66 11.76 -7.75
N GLY A 43 11.27 11.21 -8.90
CA GLY A 43 11.43 9.77 -9.19
C GLY A 43 10.51 8.81 -8.43
N ASN A 44 9.58 9.31 -7.62
CA ASN A 44 8.61 8.44 -6.93
C ASN A 44 7.67 7.75 -7.94
N GLN A 45 7.37 6.47 -7.69
CA GLN A 45 6.48 5.65 -8.50
C GLN A 45 5.33 5.05 -7.71
N ALA A 46 4.11 5.06 -8.27
CA ALA A 46 2.95 4.41 -7.68
C ALA A 46 2.11 3.64 -8.71
N HIS A 47 2.05 2.32 -8.54
CA HIS A 47 1.24 1.40 -9.35
C HIS A 47 0.12 0.79 -8.53
N LEU A 48 -1.13 1.14 -8.86
CA LEU A 48 -2.30 0.87 -8.02
C LEU A 48 -3.39 0.17 -8.83
N TRP A 49 -3.96 -0.90 -8.28
CA TRP A 49 -5.13 -1.60 -8.81
C TRP A 49 -6.18 -1.75 -7.72
N GLN A 50 -7.42 -1.34 -8.01
CA GLN A 50 -8.52 -1.37 -7.04
C GLN A 50 -9.79 -1.94 -7.68
N LEU A 51 -9.98 -3.25 -7.51
CA LEU A 51 -11.11 -4.01 -8.03
C LEU A 51 -12.16 -4.27 -6.95
N GLY A 52 -13.43 -4.04 -7.27
CA GLY A 52 -14.56 -4.33 -6.39
C GLY A 52 -15.26 -3.06 -5.89
N SER A 53 -15.77 -3.05 -4.66
CA SER A 53 -16.59 -1.96 -4.14
C SER A 53 -16.16 -1.50 -2.75
N ASP A 54 -16.37 -0.21 -2.45
CA ASP A 54 -16.13 0.38 -1.14
C ASP A 54 -14.70 0.16 -0.60
N ASN A 55 -13.72 0.04 -1.50
CA ASN A 55 -12.32 -0.08 -1.11
C ASN A 55 -11.71 1.32 -0.93
N GLU A 56 -10.83 1.47 0.04
CA GLU A 56 -10.20 2.74 0.41
C GLU A 56 -8.66 2.62 0.36
N LEU A 57 -8.03 3.52 -0.39
CA LEU A 57 -6.58 3.68 -0.47
C LEU A 57 -6.19 5.10 -0.11
N GLN A 58 -5.33 5.25 0.89
CA GLN A 58 -4.73 6.53 1.26
C GLN A 58 -3.20 6.41 1.25
N LEU A 59 -2.56 7.11 0.32
CA LEU A 59 -1.15 6.92 0.00
C LEU A 59 -0.40 8.25 0.00
N SER A 60 0.72 8.30 0.70
CA SER A 60 1.62 9.45 0.74
C SER A 60 3.07 9.01 0.52
N GLN A 61 3.73 9.59 -0.47
CA GLN A 61 5.16 9.43 -0.71
C GLN A 61 5.85 10.78 -0.65
N SER A 62 6.88 10.89 0.19
CA SER A 62 7.70 12.10 0.31
C SER A 62 9.18 11.74 0.31
N GLY A 63 9.92 12.30 -0.63
CA GLY A 63 11.35 12.07 -0.85
C GLY A 63 11.61 11.57 -2.26
N ASN A 64 12.69 10.84 -2.51
CA ASN A 64 13.09 10.48 -3.87
C ASN A 64 13.07 8.96 -4.12
N ASP A 65 12.75 8.58 -5.36
CA ASP A 65 12.83 7.20 -5.85
C ASP A 65 12.05 6.18 -4.99
N ASN A 66 11.01 6.60 -4.26
CA ASN A 66 10.15 5.69 -3.52
C ASN A 66 9.18 4.97 -4.46
N GLN A 67 8.88 3.71 -4.18
CA GLN A 67 8.05 2.87 -5.02
C GLN A 67 6.92 2.23 -4.23
N ILE A 68 5.71 2.34 -4.78
CA ILE A 68 4.50 1.71 -4.27
C ILE A 68 3.93 0.81 -5.36
N ARG A 69 3.68 -0.45 -5.01
CA ARG A 69 2.83 -1.37 -5.77
C ARG A 69 1.70 -1.86 -4.87
N LEU A 70 0.45 -1.60 -5.25
CA LEU A 70 -0.71 -1.99 -4.45
C LEU A 70 -1.79 -2.62 -5.30
N MET A 71 -2.38 -3.69 -4.78
CA MET A 71 -3.56 -4.32 -5.34
C MET A 71 -4.59 -4.57 -4.24
N GLN A 72 -5.76 -3.96 -4.37
CA GLN A 72 -6.95 -4.31 -3.61
C GLN A 72 -7.95 -4.98 -4.54
N GLN A 73 -8.38 -6.19 -4.19
CA GLN A 73 -9.45 -6.88 -4.88
C GLN A 73 -10.44 -7.42 -3.86
N GLY A 74 -11.66 -6.88 -3.85
CA GLY A 74 -12.63 -7.25 -2.84
C GLY A 74 -13.62 -6.16 -2.49
N GLN A 75 -14.17 -6.27 -1.29
CA GLN A 75 -15.08 -5.27 -0.73
C GLN A 75 -14.54 -4.74 0.59
N GLN A 76 -14.71 -3.43 0.84
CA GLN A 76 -14.37 -2.82 2.14
C GLN A 76 -12.91 -3.04 2.55
N GLN A 77 -12.00 -3.14 1.59
CA GLN A 77 -10.58 -3.23 1.86
C GLN A 77 -10.04 -1.84 2.19
N GLN A 78 -9.20 -1.73 3.22
CA GLN A 78 -8.60 -0.45 3.62
C GLN A 78 -7.09 -0.58 3.65
N LEU A 79 -6.38 0.33 2.99
CA LEU A 79 -4.94 0.42 3.12
C LEU A 79 -4.48 1.86 3.18
N ARG A 80 -3.73 2.15 4.25
CA ARG A 80 -3.07 3.42 4.50
C ARG A 80 -1.56 3.21 4.42
N LEU A 81 -0.88 4.01 3.63
CA LEU A 81 0.57 3.91 3.43
C LEU A 81 1.23 5.28 3.41
N ASP A 82 2.21 5.45 4.30
CA ASP A 82 3.09 6.62 4.33
C ASP A 82 4.55 6.18 4.12
N GLN A 83 5.18 6.67 3.05
CA GLN A 83 6.61 6.51 2.78
C GLN A 83 7.31 7.87 2.88
N VAL A 84 8.32 7.95 3.74
CA VAL A 84 9.15 9.15 3.93
C VAL A 84 10.63 8.79 3.81
N GLY A 85 11.35 9.51 2.96
CA GLY A 85 12.77 9.31 2.71
C GLY A 85 13.05 8.82 1.29
N ASP A 86 14.11 8.05 1.09
CA ASP A 86 14.59 7.74 -0.26
C ASP A 86 14.65 6.23 -0.52
N ASN A 87 14.37 5.80 -1.76
CA ASN A 87 14.46 4.41 -2.19
C ASN A 87 13.66 3.41 -1.33
N ASN A 88 12.56 3.85 -0.69
CA ASN A 88 11.70 2.93 0.04
C ASN A 88 10.74 2.21 -0.91
N TRP A 89 10.44 0.96 -0.60
CA TRP A 89 9.65 0.09 -1.47
C TRP A 89 8.54 -0.61 -0.67
N VAL A 90 7.30 -0.52 -1.17
CA VAL A 90 6.17 -1.28 -0.65
C VAL A 90 5.50 -2.06 -1.79
N ASP A 91 5.24 -3.34 -1.54
CA ASP A 91 4.35 -4.19 -2.33
C ASP A 91 3.29 -4.78 -1.40
N ALA A 92 2.03 -4.41 -1.61
CA ALA A 92 0.93 -4.91 -0.80
C ALA A 92 -0.24 -5.41 -1.65
N VAL A 93 -0.78 -6.55 -1.22
CA VAL A 93 -1.94 -7.20 -1.84
C VAL A 93 -2.98 -7.49 -0.77
N GLN A 94 -4.22 -7.04 -0.99
CA GLN A 94 -5.37 -7.36 -0.15
C GLN A 94 -6.48 -8.00 -0.99
N LEU A 95 -6.79 -9.27 -0.70
CA LEU A 95 -7.82 -10.06 -1.38
C LEU A 95 -8.91 -10.49 -0.40
N GLY A 96 -10.18 -10.20 -0.69
CA GLY A 96 -11.32 -10.68 0.11
C GLY A 96 -12.22 -9.56 0.63
N VAL A 97 -12.54 -9.57 1.92
CA VAL A 97 -13.50 -8.61 2.51
C VAL A 97 -12.96 -8.06 3.83
N GLY A 98 -13.03 -6.74 4.03
CA GLY A 98 -12.75 -6.11 5.33
C GLY A 98 -11.29 -6.18 5.79
N ASN A 99 -10.34 -6.52 4.90
CA ASN A 99 -8.93 -6.54 5.26
C ASN A 99 -8.42 -5.10 5.40
N SER A 100 -7.63 -4.86 6.44
CA SER A 100 -7.08 -3.56 6.78
C SER A 100 -5.56 -3.62 6.94
N ALA A 101 -4.88 -2.61 6.41
CA ALA A 101 -3.44 -2.48 6.48
C ALA A 101 -3.00 -1.05 6.75
N GLU A 102 -2.10 -0.89 7.72
CA GLU A 102 -1.40 0.37 8.00
C GLU A 102 0.10 0.15 7.86
N LEU A 103 0.69 0.83 6.87
CA LEU A 103 2.08 0.68 6.47
C LEU A 103 2.81 2.02 6.63
N TYR A 104 3.94 2.00 7.33
CA TYR A 104 4.78 3.17 7.53
C TYR A 104 6.24 2.84 7.25
N GLN A 105 6.89 3.65 6.42
CA GLN A 105 8.34 3.58 6.19
C GLN A 105 8.96 4.96 6.36
N ALA A 106 10.01 5.04 7.17
CA ALA A 106 10.85 6.22 7.32
C ALA A 106 12.33 5.87 7.17
N GLY A 107 13.03 6.57 6.30
CA GLY A 107 14.48 6.42 6.11
C GLY A 107 14.83 5.98 4.71
N ILE A 108 15.82 5.10 4.56
CA ILE A 108 16.40 4.77 3.25
C ILE A 108 16.39 3.25 3.02
N GLY A 109 15.93 2.83 1.84
CA GLY A 109 16.06 1.45 1.39
C GLY A 109 15.18 0.45 2.16
N ASN A 110 14.18 0.92 2.90
CA ASN A 110 13.29 0.02 3.64
C ASN A 110 12.32 -0.69 2.69
N GLN A 111 11.98 -1.94 3.00
CA GLN A 111 11.13 -2.79 2.17
C GLN A 111 10.01 -3.44 2.99
N ILE A 112 8.76 -3.22 2.57
CA ILE A 112 7.57 -3.89 3.10
C ILE A 112 6.96 -4.79 2.02
N TRP A 113 6.71 -6.05 2.39
CA TRP A 113 5.86 -6.96 1.64
C TRP A 113 4.64 -7.34 2.49
N LEU A 114 3.44 -7.08 1.99
CA LEU A 114 2.19 -7.48 2.64
C LEU A 114 1.32 -8.32 1.71
N TRP A 115 0.81 -9.43 2.21
CA TRP A 115 -0.23 -10.24 1.55
C TRP A 115 -1.33 -10.62 2.54
N GLN A 116 -2.53 -10.10 2.34
CA GLN A 116 -3.73 -10.47 3.11
C GLN A 116 -4.73 -11.15 2.19
N GLN A 117 -5.17 -12.35 2.58
CA GLN A 117 -6.20 -13.08 1.86
C GLN A 117 -7.20 -13.71 2.85
N GLY A 118 -8.46 -13.32 2.73
CA GLY A 118 -9.56 -13.80 3.58
C GLY A 118 -10.42 -12.65 4.09
N MET A 119 -10.98 -12.79 5.29
CA MET A 119 -11.83 -11.79 5.90
C MET A 119 -11.18 -11.15 7.13
N ASP A 120 -11.36 -9.84 7.29
CA ASP A 120 -11.03 -9.09 8.51
C ASP A 120 -9.58 -9.26 9.01
N ASN A 121 -8.61 -9.54 8.12
CA ASN A 121 -7.21 -9.55 8.52
C ASN A 121 -6.70 -8.12 8.70
N GLN A 122 -5.84 -7.94 9.71
CA GLN A 122 -5.26 -6.66 10.08
C GLN A 122 -3.74 -6.76 10.11
N ALA A 123 -3.07 -5.81 9.45
CA ALA A 123 -1.62 -5.71 9.45
C ALA A 123 -1.16 -4.29 9.80
N TRP A 124 -0.26 -4.18 10.76
CA TRP A 124 0.49 -2.96 11.04
C TRP A 124 1.97 -3.23 10.84
N ILE A 125 2.60 -2.56 9.87
CA ILE A 125 4.03 -2.64 9.65
C ILE A 125 4.63 -1.24 9.72
N SER A 126 5.60 -1.04 10.61
CA SER A 126 6.35 0.21 10.76
C SER A 126 7.84 -0.07 10.67
N GLN A 127 8.53 0.62 9.77
CA GLN A 127 9.99 0.56 9.61
C GLN A 127 10.59 1.96 9.71
N SER A 128 11.59 2.11 10.57
CA SER A 128 12.39 3.33 10.69
C SER A 128 13.87 2.99 10.64
N GLY A 129 14.61 3.67 9.77
CA GLY A 129 16.06 3.53 9.61
C GLY A 129 16.49 3.09 8.21
N TYR A 130 17.44 2.16 8.13
CA TYR A 130 18.15 1.84 6.89
C TYR A 130 18.06 0.36 6.53
N ASP A 131 17.67 0.03 5.30
CA ASP A 131 17.68 -1.34 4.76
C ASP A 131 16.89 -2.37 5.60
N ASN A 132 15.80 -1.95 6.26
CA ASN A 132 14.95 -2.88 7.00
C ASN A 132 14.00 -3.63 6.06
N ARG A 133 13.70 -4.89 6.38
CA ARG A 133 12.81 -5.76 5.59
C ARG A 133 11.73 -6.38 6.47
N ALA A 134 10.47 -6.13 6.12
CA ALA A 134 9.31 -6.68 6.80
C ALA A 134 8.43 -7.42 5.80
N ARG A 135 8.08 -8.68 6.13
CA ARG A 135 7.12 -9.47 5.36
C ARG A 135 5.99 -9.95 6.26
N ALA A 136 4.74 -9.65 5.90
CA ALA A 136 3.56 -10.21 6.54
C ALA A 136 2.70 -10.94 5.51
N VAL A 137 2.31 -12.17 5.83
CA VAL A 137 1.39 -13.00 5.05
C VAL A 137 0.29 -13.51 5.97
N GLN A 138 -0.96 -13.16 5.69
CA GLN A 138 -2.13 -13.57 6.46
C GLN A 138 -3.11 -14.30 5.54
N LEU A 139 -3.31 -15.59 5.80
CA LEU A 139 -4.19 -16.47 5.02
C LEU A 139 -5.28 -17.03 5.94
N GLY A 140 -6.53 -16.62 5.74
CA GLY A 140 -7.67 -16.97 6.60
C GLY A 140 -8.27 -15.72 7.23
N ASP A 141 -8.89 -15.83 8.41
CA ASP A 141 -9.82 -14.81 8.89
C ASP A 141 -9.44 -14.22 10.25
N GLY A 142 -9.58 -12.91 10.41
CA GLY A 142 -9.38 -12.24 11.71
C GLY A 142 -7.96 -12.32 12.26
N ASN A 143 -6.94 -12.52 11.40
CA ASN A 143 -5.56 -12.53 11.86
C ASN A 143 -5.04 -11.11 12.06
N LEU A 144 -4.18 -10.91 13.07
CA LEU A 144 -3.52 -9.65 13.38
C LEU A 144 -2.00 -9.83 13.35
N ALA A 145 -1.32 -9.09 12.49
CA ALA A 145 0.13 -9.05 12.38
C ALA A 145 0.64 -7.64 12.69
N SER A 146 1.61 -7.53 13.59
CA SER A 146 2.31 -6.28 13.88
C SER A 146 3.82 -6.50 13.75
N ILE A 147 4.48 -5.67 12.93
CA ILE A 147 5.94 -5.66 12.77
C ILE A 147 6.43 -4.23 12.98
N GLU A 148 7.32 -4.05 13.94
CA GLU A 148 7.99 -2.79 14.21
C GLU A 148 9.51 -3.00 14.13
N GLN A 149 10.19 -2.25 13.26
CA GLN A 149 11.63 -2.31 13.06
C GLN A 149 12.23 -0.91 13.16
N ASN A 150 13.08 -0.70 14.16
CA ASN A 150 13.78 0.56 14.37
C ASN A 150 15.29 0.32 14.37
N GLY A 151 15.98 0.61 13.27
CA GLY A 151 17.42 0.34 13.18
C GLY A 151 17.90 0.13 11.75
N SER A 152 18.97 -0.65 11.62
CA SER A 152 19.60 -0.96 10.34
C SER A 152 19.67 -2.46 10.07
N GLY A 153 19.27 -2.87 8.86
CA GLY A 153 19.39 -4.25 8.38
C GLY A 153 18.50 -5.25 9.13
N LEU A 154 17.41 -4.80 9.74
CA LEU A 154 16.48 -5.67 10.46
C LEU A 154 15.64 -6.48 9.48
N SER A 155 15.32 -7.72 9.82
CA SER A 155 14.50 -8.60 8.98
C SER A 155 13.48 -9.36 9.81
N ALA A 156 12.20 -9.22 9.45
CA ALA A 156 11.08 -9.88 10.10
C ALA A 156 10.17 -10.54 9.06
N THR A 157 9.68 -11.74 9.37
CA THR A 157 8.66 -12.42 8.57
C THR A 157 7.60 -13.00 9.49
N VAL A 158 6.35 -12.63 9.23
CA VAL A 158 5.15 -13.15 9.90
C VAL A 158 4.33 -13.89 8.86
N ILE A 159 3.98 -15.15 9.16
CA ILE A 159 3.07 -15.95 8.35
C ILE A 159 2.01 -16.50 9.30
N GLN A 160 0.75 -16.13 9.05
CA GLN A 160 -0.41 -16.61 9.80
C GLN A 160 -1.31 -17.37 8.82
N THR A 161 -1.69 -18.60 9.18
CA THR A 161 -2.63 -19.42 8.39
C THR A 161 -3.71 -19.96 9.30
N GLY A 162 -4.98 -19.74 8.97
CA GLY A 162 -6.12 -20.05 9.85
C GLY A 162 -6.76 -18.77 10.38
N ALA A 163 -7.38 -18.85 11.57
CA ALA A 163 -8.17 -17.75 12.09
C ALA A 163 -7.71 -17.25 13.46
N ASN A 164 -7.95 -15.96 13.72
CA ASN A 164 -7.77 -15.32 15.04
C ASN A 164 -6.35 -15.43 15.62
N GLN A 165 -5.32 -15.48 14.77
CA GLN A 165 -3.93 -15.48 15.24
C GLN A 165 -3.46 -14.06 15.47
N GLN A 166 -2.62 -13.87 16.48
CA GLN A 166 -1.99 -12.58 16.77
C GLN A 166 -0.49 -12.77 16.88
N VAL A 167 0.27 -11.97 16.12
CA VAL A 167 1.73 -11.98 16.16
C VAL A 167 2.21 -10.53 16.23
N ARG A 168 3.13 -10.27 17.16
CA ARG A 168 3.85 -9.00 17.27
C ARG A 168 5.34 -9.26 17.22
N VAL A 169 6.03 -8.58 16.32
CA VAL A 169 7.49 -8.56 16.19
C VAL A 169 7.97 -7.13 16.43
N VAL A 170 8.92 -6.97 17.35
CA VAL A 170 9.62 -5.69 17.58
C VAL A 170 11.11 -5.98 17.50
N GLN A 171 11.81 -5.29 16.61
CA GLN A 171 13.26 -5.39 16.44
C GLN A 171 13.88 -3.99 16.52
N THR A 172 14.96 -3.87 17.28
CA THR A 172 15.74 -2.63 17.41
C THR A 172 17.23 -2.93 17.44
N ASN A 173 18.06 -2.10 16.81
CA ASN A 173 19.52 -2.15 16.95
C ASN A 173 20.18 -0.78 16.78
#